data_AF-A0A957GZ50-F1
#
_entry.id   AF-A0A957GZ50-F1
#
_cell.length_a   1.000
_cell.length_b   1.000
_cell.length_c   1.000
_cell.angle_alpha   90.00
_cell.angle_beta   90.00
_cell.angle_gamma   90.00
#
_symmetry.space_group_name_H-M   'P 1'
#
loop_
_entity.id
_entity.type
_entity.pdbx_description
1 polymer ?
#
loop_
_entity_poly.entity_id
_entity_poly.type
_entity_poly.pdbx_seq_one_letter_code
_entity_poly.pdbx_strand_id
1 'polypeptide(L)'
;MIHKSPYPDIEIPEVTVTAYTLRRAAELADKPALIDGPTGRTLTFKQLAGAIHMVAAGLQQRGFGKGDVMAILSPNIPEYAIAFHA
;
A
#
# COMPACT_ATOMS: atom_id res chain seq x y z
N MET A 1 18.79 1.14 -33.40
CA MET A 1 17.46 1.76 -33.55
C MET A 1 16.89 1.96 -32.16
N ILE A 2 16.40 3.16 -31.80
CA ILE A 2 15.74 3.39 -30.51
C ILE A 2 14.25 3.08 -30.71
N HIS A 3 13.71 2.19 -29.90
CA HIS A 3 12.28 1.87 -29.89
C HIS A 3 11.61 2.55 -28.70
N LYS A 4 10.48 3.23 -28.95
CA LYS A 4 9.66 3.89 -27.92
C LYS A 4 8.32 3.18 -27.78
N SER A 5 7.65 3.41 -26.65
CA SER A 5 6.28 2.96 -26.41
C SER A 5 5.35 3.45 -27.53
N PRO A 6 4.35 2.65 -27.94
CA PRO A 6 3.28 3.11 -28.84
C PRO A 6 2.27 4.03 -28.15
N TYR A 7 2.32 4.14 -26.82
CA TYR A 7 1.46 5.03 -26.03
C TYR A 7 2.15 6.38 -25.78
N PRO A 8 1.38 7.47 -25.64
CA PRO A 8 1.93 8.78 -25.30
C PRO A 8 2.61 8.74 -23.93
N ASP A 9 3.58 9.63 -23.75
CA ASP A 9 4.18 9.87 -22.45
C ASP A 9 3.11 10.33 -21.44
N ILE A 10 3.23 9.85 -20.21
CA ILE A 10 2.36 10.25 -19.10
C ILE A 10 3.17 11.02 -18.07
N GLU A 11 2.51 11.93 -17.36
CA GLU A 11 3.10 12.58 -16.20
C GLU A 11 3.16 11.57 -15.04
N ILE A 12 4.37 11.38 -14.50
CA ILE A 12 4.60 10.58 -13.30
C ILE A 12 4.56 11.53 -12.11
N PRO A 13 3.60 11.39 -11.18
CA PRO A 13 3.47 12.32 -10.07
C PRO A 13 4.60 12.14 -9.05
N GLU A 14 5.13 13.25 -8.55
CA GLU A 14 6.15 13.31 -7.50
C GLU A 14 5.53 13.10 -6.11
N VAL A 15 5.06 11.88 -5.85
CA VAL A 15 4.44 11.45 -4.59
C VAL A 15 5.00 10.10 -4.14
N THR A 16 4.81 9.74 -2.87
CA THR A 16 5.21 8.42 -2.39
C THR A 16 4.35 7.32 -3.02
N VAL A 17 4.91 6.12 -3.16
CA VAL A 17 4.18 4.94 -3.66
C VAL A 17 2.91 4.70 -2.83
N THR A 18 2.99 4.77 -1.50
CA THR A 18 1.82 4.63 -0.62
C THR A 18 0.75 5.70 -0.90
N ALA A 19 1.14 6.97 -1.03
CA ALA A 19 0.20 8.05 -1.33
C ALA A 19 -0.49 7.85 -2.69
N TYR A 20 0.26 7.48 -3.72
CA TYR A 20 -0.31 7.20 -5.03
C TYR A 20 -1.26 5.99 -4.99
N THR A 21 -0.87 4.91 -4.33
CA THR A 21 -1.69 3.69 -4.20
C THR A 21 -2.99 3.96 -3.46
N LEU A 22 -2.97 4.75 -2.38
CA LEU A 22 -4.13 5.04 -1.54
C LEU A 22 -4.95 6.25 -2.02
N ARG A 23 -4.56 6.93 -3.10
CA ARG A 23 -5.19 8.20 -3.55
C ARG A 23 -6.71 8.14 -3.74
N ARG A 24 -7.27 6.95 -3.98
CA ARG A 24 -8.72 6.72 -4.16
C ARG A 24 -9.34 5.86 -3.06
N ALA A 25 -8.60 5.56 -1.99
CA ALA A 25 -9.07 4.66 -0.94
C ALA A 25 -10.36 5.16 -0.26
N ALA A 26 -10.49 6.49 -0.10
CA ALA A 26 -11.69 7.11 0.44
C ALA A 26 -12.91 6.98 -0.52
N GLU A 27 -12.72 7.20 -1.82
CA GLU A 27 -13.77 7.03 -2.84
C GLU A 27 -14.26 5.58 -2.94
N LEU A 28 -13.37 4.62 -2.67
CA LEU A 28 -13.62 3.19 -2.77
C LEU A 28 -13.81 2.52 -1.40
N ALA A 29 -14.08 3.30 -0.35
CA ALA A 29 -13.99 2.91 1.05
C ALA A 29 -14.55 1.52 1.38
N ASP A 30 -15.74 1.20 0.88
CA ASP A 30 -16.46 -0.04 1.17
C ASP A 30 -16.19 -1.18 0.17
N LYS A 31 -15.43 -0.91 -0.91
CA LYS A 31 -15.07 -1.94 -1.89
C LYS A 31 -13.97 -2.85 -1.33
N PRO A 32 -13.97 -4.15 -1.70
CA PRO A 32 -12.85 -5.05 -1.43
C PRO A 32 -11.54 -4.51 -2.01
N ALA A 33 -10.51 -4.40 -1.17
CA ALA A 33 -9.16 -4.05 -1.58
C ALA A 33 -8.26 -5.28 -1.63
N LEU A 34 -8.34 -6.14 -0.62
CA LEU A 34 -7.58 -7.40 -0.54
C LEU A 34 -8.51 -8.51 -0.06
N ILE A 35 -8.42 -9.66 -0.72
CA ILE A 35 -9.15 -10.88 -0.38
C ILE A 35 -8.11 -11.98 -0.16
N ASP A 36 -8.09 -12.53 1.03
CA ASP A 36 -7.30 -13.71 1.37
C ASP A 36 -7.98 -14.95 0.77
N GLY A 37 -7.40 -15.50 -0.30
CA GLY A 37 -8.02 -16.57 -1.09
C GLY A 37 -8.41 -17.81 -0.27
N PRO A 38 -7.51 -18.38 0.55
CA PRO A 38 -7.80 -19.55 1.36
C PRO A 38 -8.94 -19.38 2.38
N THR A 39 -9.10 -18.19 2.98
CA THR A 39 -10.07 -17.97 4.07
C THR A 39 -11.31 -17.19 3.65
N GLY A 40 -11.26 -16.50 2.50
CA GLY A 40 -12.26 -15.53 2.08
C GLY A 40 -12.25 -14.22 2.87
N ARG A 41 -11.35 -14.06 3.85
CA ARG A 41 -11.23 -12.83 4.65
C ARG A 41 -10.94 -11.66 3.71
N THR A 42 -11.77 -10.63 3.81
CA THR A 42 -11.69 -9.44 2.94
C THR A 42 -11.40 -8.21 3.77
N LEU A 43 -10.45 -7.39 3.30
CA LEU A 43 -10.26 -6.01 3.77
C LEU A 43 -10.83 -5.05 2.74
N THR A 44 -11.67 -4.11 3.18
CA THR A 44 -12.09 -2.99 2.35
C THR A 44 -10.98 -1.95 2.22
N PHE A 45 -11.07 -1.03 1.25
CA PHE A 45 -10.10 0.07 1.12
C PHE A 45 -9.99 0.92 2.40
N LYS A 46 -11.12 1.17 3.07
CA LYS A 46 -11.14 1.90 4.36
C LYS A 46 -10.37 1.14 5.45
N GLN A 47 -10.59 -0.17 5.55
CA GLN A 47 -9.89 -1.00 6.55
C GLN A 47 -8.39 -1.09 6.24
N LEU A 48 -8.01 -1.26 4.97
CA LEU A 48 -6.62 -1.31 4.54
C LEU A 48 -5.90 0.02 4.85
N ALA A 49 -6.44 1.15 4.41
CA ALA A 49 -5.85 2.46 4.66
C ALA A 49 -5.75 2.78 6.18
N GLY A 50 -6.79 2.44 6.94
CA GLY A 50 -6.79 2.60 8.39
C GLY A 50 -5.72 1.74 9.07
N ALA A 51 -5.59 0.47 8.68
CA ALA A 51 -4.58 -0.42 9.24
C ALA A 51 -3.15 0.03 8.90
N ILE A 52 -2.91 0.48 7.67
CA ILE A 52 -1.62 1.06 7.25
C ILE A 52 -1.24 2.25 8.15
N HIS A 53 -2.15 3.21 8.34
CA HIS A 53 -1.87 4.37 9.20
C HIS A 53 -1.64 3.98 10.66
N MET A 54 -2.36 2.99 11.18
CA MET A 54 -2.17 2.50 12.54
C MET A 54 -0.80 1.83 12.73
N VAL A 55 -0.35 1.02 11.78
CA VAL A 55 0.98 0.40 11.82
C VAL A 55 2.07 1.45 11.64
N ALA A 56 1.92 2.39 10.72
CA ALA A 56 2.85 3.51 10.51
C ALA A 56 3.05 4.32 11.79
N ALA A 57 1.96 4.70 12.45
CA ALA A 57 1.99 5.41 13.72
C ALA A 57 2.68 4.57 14.81
N GLY A 58 2.42 3.26 14.85
CA GLY A 58 3.05 2.34 15.80
C GLY A 58 4.56 2.18 15.58
N LEU A 59 5.02 2.17 14.32
CA LEU A 59 6.45 2.14 13.97
C LEU A 59 7.12 3.46 14.35
N GLN A 60 6.51 4.59 14.00
CA GLN A 60 7.03 5.91 14.37
C GLN A 60 7.18 6.06 15.89
N GLN A 61 6.19 5.62 16.68
CA GLN A 61 6.27 5.63 18.14
C GLN A 61 7.40 4.75 18.70
N ARG A 62 7.86 3.76 17.93
CA ARG A 62 8.99 2.89 18.28
C ARG A 62 10.34 3.42 17.76
N GLY A 63 10.36 4.63 17.20
CA GLY A 63 11.55 5.29 16.71
C GLY A 63 11.90 5.01 15.25
N PHE A 64 11.04 4.31 14.50
CA PHE A 64 11.25 4.06 13.08
C PHE A 64 11.02 5.34 12.26
N GLY A 65 11.89 5.61 11.30
CA GLY A 65 11.83 6.82 10.49
C GLY A 65 12.47 6.69 9.12
N LYS A 66 12.54 7.83 8.42
CA LYS A 66 13.14 7.91 7.09
C LYS A 66 14.62 7.52 7.17
N GLY A 67 15.01 6.53 6.38
CA GLY A 67 16.38 6.01 6.33
C GLY A 67 16.54 4.66 7.03
N ASP A 68 15.61 4.28 7.89
CA ASP A 68 15.57 2.95 8.48
C ASP A 68 15.12 1.89 7.47
N VAL A 69 15.57 0.66 7.68
CA VAL A 69 15.25 -0.49 6.81
C VAL A 69 14.54 -1.55 7.63
N MET A 70 13.32 -1.91 7.22
CA MET A 70 12.54 -3.00 7.81
C MET A 70 12.52 -4.20 6.87
N ALA A 71 12.81 -5.39 7.41
CA ALA A 71 12.56 -6.64 6.70
C ALA A 71 11.13 -7.12 6.97
N ILE A 72 10.43 -7.57 5.93
CA ILE A 72 9.11 -8.21 6.04
C ILE A 72 9.26 -9.69 5.68
N LEU A 73 9.08 -10.57 6.66
CA LEU A 73 9.03 -12.02 6.46
C LEU A 73 7.61 -12.51 6.73
N SER A 74 6.84 -12.71 5.67
CA SER A 74 5.41 -13.04 5.76
C SER A 74 4.98 -13.88 4.56
N PRO A 75 3.98 -14.76 4.70
CA PRO A 75 3.28 -15.34 3.56
C PRO A 75 2.44 -14.29 2.82
N ASN A 76 1.79 -14.70 1.72
CA ASN A 76 0.88 -13.86 0.92
C ASN A 76 -0.46 -13.65 1.63
N ILE A 77 -0.46 -12.83 2.68
CA ILE A 77 -1.64 -12.45 3.47
C ILE A 77 -1.81 -10.91 3.49
N PRO A 78 -3.02 -10.38 3.79
CA PRO A 78 -3.27 -8.93 3.75
C PRO A 78 -2.32 -8.08 4.61
N GLU A 79 -1.83 -8.63 5.72
CA GLU A 79 -0.85 -8.01 6.62
C GLU A 79 0.45 -7.62 5.92
N TYR A 80 0.86 -8.36 4.88
CA TYR A 80 2.05 -7.99 4.09
C TYR A 80 1.89 -6.60 3.47
N ALA A 81 0.75 -6.33 2.84
CA ALA A 81 0.48 -5.04 2.21
C ALA A 81 0.35 -3.93 3.27
N ILE A 82 -0.21 -4.24 4.43
CA ILE A 82 -0.28 -3.30 5.55
C ILE A 82 1.12 -2.91 6.01
N ALA A 83 2.00 -3.90 6.26
CA ALA A 83 3.36 -3.66 6.72
C ALA A 83 4.24 -2.96 5.66
N PHE A 84 4.06 -3.28 4.38
CA PHE A 84 4.81 -2.67 3.28
C PHE A 84 4.48 -1.18 3.09
N HIS A 85 3.23 -0.78 3.33
CA HIS A 85 2.77 0.59 3.12
C HIS A 85 2.81 1.47 4.37
N ALA A 86 3.07 0.90 5.55
CA ALA A 86 3.18 1.61 6.82
C ALA A 86 4.48 2.43 6.92
#